data_AF-A0A060C227-F1
#
_entry.id   AF-A0A060C227-F1
#
_cell.length_a   1.000
_cell.length_b   1.000
_cell.length_c   1.000
_cell.angle_alpha   90.00
_cell.angle_beta   90.00
_cell.angle_gamma   90.00
#
_symmetry.space_group_name_H-M   'P 1'
#
loop_
_entity.id
_entity.type
_entity.pdbx_description
1 polymer ?
#
loop_
_entity_poly.entity_id
_entity_poly.type
_entity_poly.pdbx_seq_one_letter_code
_entity_poly.pdbx_strand_id
1 'polypeptide(L)'
;FREWLKETYGTLDHLNHEWWTAFWSHTYTSWEQIEPPFTDGEQSTLGLKLAWERFTTDQTVDFCRQEVKALRDGGSKLPVTTNLMGFSPVLNYYKFRDVLDIVSWDNYPDWNMQANDTETAVGAAMTHDLMRSIKREPFLLMESTPAH
;
A
#
# COMPACT_ATOMS: atom_id res chain seq x y z
N PHE A 1 0.34 -11.00 -10.98
CA PHE A 1 -0.57 -9.97 -11.54
C PHE A 1 -1.72 -10.56 -12.33
N ARG A 2 -1.48 -11.29 -13.44
CA ARG A 2 -2.58 -11.89 -14.24
C ARG A 2 -3.52 -12.78 -13.43
N GLU A 3 -2.99 -13.65 -12.57
CA GLU A 3 -3.82 -14.48 -11.70
C GLU A 3 -4.63 -13.63 -10.71
N TRP A 4 -4.03 -12.61 -10.10
CA TRP A 4 -4.76 -11.64 -9.27
C TRP A 4 -5.88 -10.92 -10.04
N LEU A 5 -5.67 -10.58 -11.31
CA LEU A 5 -6.72 -10.00 -12.16
C LEU A 5 -7.84 -11.00 -12.44
N LYS A 6 -7.51 -12.27 -12.71
CA LYS A 6 -8.51 -13.34 -12.89
C LYS A 6 -9.34 -13.54 -11.62
N GLU A 7 -8.69 -13.54 -10.46
CA GLU A 7 -9.38 -13.63 -9.16
C GLU A 7 -10.27 -12.41 -8.88
N THR A 8 -9.80 -11.21 -9.25
CA THR A 8 -10.51 -9.95 -8.98
C THR A 8 -11.70 -9.72 -9.91
N TYR A 9 -11.53 -9.97 -11.21
CA TYR A 9 -12.54 -9.64 -12.24
C TYR A 9 -13.29 -10.88 -12.75
N GLY A 10 -12.78 -12.09 -12.53
CA GLY A 10 -13.38 -13.36 -12.95
C GLY A 10 -13.26 -13.63 -14.45
N THR A 11 -13.70 -12.69 -15.28
CA THR A 11 -13.70 -12.81 -16.75
C THR A 11 -13.03 -11.63 -17.42
N LEU A 12 -12.48 -11.85 -18.62
CA LEU A 12 -11.81 -10.81 -19.39
C LEU A 12 -12.81 -9.75 -19.88
N ASP A 13 -14.03 -10.16 -20.21
CA ASP A 13 -15.11 -9.26 -20.60
C ASP A 13 -15.47 -8.29 -19.47
N HIS A 14 -15.58 -8.79 -18.24
CA HIS A 14 -15.82 -7.95 -17.07
C HIS A 14 -14.67 -6.97 -16.82
N LEU A 15 -13.41 -7.42 -16.93
CA LEU A 15 -12.26 -6.52 -16.84
C LEU A 15 -12.30 -5.42 -17.92
N ASN A 16 -12.52 -5.80 -19.18
CA ASN A 16 -12.60 -4.86 -20.30
C ASN A 16 -13.73 -3.83 -20.11
N HIS A 17 -14.86 -4.25 -19.53
CA HIS A 17 -15.97 -3.37 -19.18
C HIS A 17 -15.58 -2.38 -18.08
N GLU A 18 -15.06 -2.86 -16.94
CA GLU A 18 -14.68 -2.03 -15.80
C GLU A 18 -13.56 -1.04 -16.12
N TRP A 19 -12.64 -1.43 -17.02
CA TRP A 19 -11.52 -0.57 -17.43
C TRP A 19 -11.84 0.29 -18.65
N TRP A 20 -13.03 0.11 -19.25
CA TRP A 20 -13.42 0.74 -20.51
C TRP A 20 -12.33 0.62 -21.59
N THR A 21 -11.84 -0.60 -21.80
CA THR A 21 -10.70 -0.83 -22.72
C THR A 21 -11.07 -0.63 -24.20
N ALA A 22 -12.35 -0.51 -24.54
CA ALA A 22 -12.77 -0.13 -25.89
C ALA A 22 -12.29 1.28 -26.28
N PHE A 23 -12.04 2.16 -25.30
CA PHE A 23 -11.47 3.48 -25.57
C PHE A 23 -10.01 3.34 -26.03
N TRP A 24 -9.67 4.02 -27.13
CA TRP A 24 -8.37 3.90 -27.80
C TRP A 24 -7.95 2.47 -28.17
N SER A 25 -8.93 1.57 -28.35
CA SER A 25 -8.70 0.21 -28.82
C SER A 25 -7.77 -0.63 -27.92
N HIS A 26 -7.81 -0.43 -26.61
CA HIS A 26 -7.07 -1.25 -25.64
C HIS A 26 -7.74 -2.58 -25.29
N THR A 27 -8.82 -2.97 -25.98
CA THR A 27 -9.57 -4.19 -25.68
C THR A 27 -8.65 -5.41 -25.68
N TYR A 28 -8.54 -6.07 -24.53
CA TYR A 28 -7.77 -7.29 -24.39
C TYR A 28 -8.60 -8.49 -24.86
N THR A 29 -7.99 -9.36 -25.67
CA THR A 29 -8.59 -10.62 -26.13
C THR A 29 -8.00 -11.85 -25.44
N SER A 30 -6.91 -11.69 -24.68
CA SER A 30 -6.39 -12.72 -23.78
C SER A 30 -5.69 -12.11 -22.57
N TRP A 31 -5.64 -12.85 -21.46
CA TRP A 31 -4.99 -12.39 -20.21
C TRP A 31 -3.48 -12.19 -20.39
N GLU A 32 -2.87 -12.92 -21.32
CA GLU A 32 -1.45 -12.86 -21.65
C GLU A 32 -1.05 -11.52 -22.28
N GLN A 33 -2.01 -10.76 -22.83
CA GLN A 33 -1.77 -9.41 -23.36
C GLN A 33 -1.65 -8.36 -22.26
N ILE A 34 -2.11 -8.66 -21.04
CA ILE A 34 -2.04 -7.71 -19.94
C ILE A 34 -0.65 -7.79 -19.31
N GLU A 35 0.08 -6.69 -19.41
CA GLU A 35 1.36 -6.47 -18.75
C GLU A 35 1.18 -5.41 -17.65
N PRO A 36 2.02 -5.42 -16.59
CA PRO A 36 2.14 -4.28 -15.69
C PRO A 36 2.41 -2.96 -16.44
N PRO A 37 2.03 -1.81 -15.88
CA PRO A 37 2.31 -0.51 -16.46
C PRO A 37 3.82 -0.21 -16.32
N PHE A 38 4.65 -0.79 -17.19
CA PHE A 38 6.07 -0.49 -17.35
C PHE A 38 6.28 0.80 -18.14
N THR A 39 7.45 1.44 -18.01
CA THR A 39 7.77 2.71 -18.69
C THR A 39 7.50 2.69 -20.20
N ASP A 40 7.83 1.58 -20.87
CA ASP A 40 7.63 1.39 -22.32
C ASP A 40 6.34 0.61 -22.65
N GLY A 41 5.46 0.41 -21.66
CA GLY A 41 4.21 -0.34 -21.76
C GLY A 41 2.97 0.55 -21.78
N GLU A 42 1.80 -0.08 -21.63
CA GLU A 42 0.52 0.62 -21.54
C GLU A 42 0.43 1.44 -20.23
N GLN A 43 0.24 2.75 -20.34
CA GLN A 43 0.24 3.70 -19.21
C GLN A 43 -1.02 4.58 -19.16
N SER A 44 -1.85 4.55 -20.19
CA SER A 44 -2.99 5.44 -20.34
C SER A 44 -4.29 4.85 -19.81
N THR A 45 -4.36 3.52 -19.67
CA THR A 45 -5.48 2.82 -19.05
C THR A 45 -5.47 3.01 -17.53
N LEU A 46 -6.34 3.90 -17.02
CA LEU A 46 -6.43 4.19 -15.58
C LEU A 46 -6.74 2.94 -14.74
N GLY A 47 -7.62 2.06 -15.25
CA GLY A 47 -7.95 0.78 -14.59
C GLY A 47 -6.73 -0.11 -14.38
N LEU A 48 -5.83 -0.16 -15.37
CA LEU A 48 -4.58 -0.92 -15.30
C LEU A 48 -3.66 -0.37 -14.20
N LYS A 49 -3.46 0.95 -14.16
CA LYS A 49 -2.61 1.60 -13.15
C LYS A 49 -3.13 1.36 -11.74
N LEU A 50 -4.43 1.59 -11.53
CA LEU A 50 -5.05 1.38 -10.22
C LEU A 50 -5.03 -0.09 -9.81
N ALA A 51 -5.26 -1.01 -10.74
CA ALA A 51 -5.15 -2.44 -10.49
C ALA A 51 -3.71 -2.85 -10.10
N TRP A 52 -2.70 -2.24 -10.73
CA TRP A 52 -1.30 -2.47 -10.40
C TRP A 52 -0.93 -1.98 -9.00
N GLU A 53 -1.38 -0.80 -8.59
CA GLU A 53 -1.17 -0.28 -7.22
C GLU A 53 -1.86 -1.16 -6.16
N ARG A 54 -3.10 -1.60 -6.44
CA ARG A 54 -3.84 -2.52 -5.58
C ARG A 54 -3.13 -3.88 -5.47
N PHE A 55 -2.70 -4.45 -6.59
CA PHE A 55 -1.92 -5.68 -6.64
C PHE A 55 -0.62 -5.54 -5.83
N THR A 56 0.12 -4.44 -6.00
CA THR A 56 1.36 -4.18 -5.26
C THR A 56 1.13 -4.12 -3.75
N THR A 57 0.05 -3.46 -3.32
CA THR A 57 -0.35 -3.47 -1.91
C THR A 57 -0.67 -4.89 -1.43
N ASP A 58 -1.50 -5.63 -2.16
CA ASP A 58 -1.93 -6.97 -1.75
C ASP A 58 -0.75 -7.95 -1.66
N GLN A 59 0.22 -7.88 -2.59
CA GLN A 59 1.44 -8.70 -2.53
C GLN A 59 2.33 -8.33 -1.34
N THR A 60 2.52 -7.03 -1.06
CA THR A 60 3.29 -6.58 0.11
C THR A 60 2.65 -7.07 1.42
N VAL A 61 1.33 -6.96 1.51
CA VAL A 61 0.57 -7.41 2.69
C VAL A 61 0.63 -8.93 2.83
N ASP A 62 0.56 -9.68 1.74
CA ASP A 62 0.69 -11.14 1.80
C ASP A 62 2.11 -11.58 2.20
N PHE A 63 3.15 -10.93 1.69
CA PHE A 63 4.51 -11.17 2.12
C PHE A 63 4.67 -10.96 3.63
N CYS A 64 4.21 -9.82 4.16
CA CYS A 64 4.22 -9.54 5.59
C CYS A 64 3.45 -10.60 6.39
N ARG A 65 2.30 -11.08 5.88
CA ARG A 65 1.52 -12.16 6.49
C ARG A 65 2.30 -13.47 6.55
N GLN A 66 3.08 -13.82 5.51
CA GLN A 66 3.92 -15.02 5.53
C GLN A 66 5.05 -14.91 6.56
N GLU A 67 5.66 -13.73 6.73
CA GLU A 67 6.67 -13.51 7.77
C GLU A 67 6.05 -13.64 9.18
N VAL A 68 4.89 -13.03 9.40
CA VAL A 68 4.13 -13.18 10.66
C VAL A 68 3.84 -14.65 10.91
N LYS A 69 3.36 -15.40 9.90
CA LYS A 69 3.09 -16.83 10.00
C LYS A 69 4.35 -17.61 10.40
N ALA A 70 5.49 -17.34 9.77
CA ALA A 70 6.75 -18.01 10.09
C ALA A 70 7.18 -17.77 11.55
N LEU A 71 7.03 -16.54 12.07
CA LEU A 71 7.29 -16.22 13.48
C LEU A 71 6.36 -16.99 14.42
N ARG A 72 5.07 -17.12 14.07
CA ARG A 72 4.07 -17.85 14.84
C ARG A 72 4.33 -19.36 14.83
N ASP A 73 4.66 -19.93 13.67
CA ASP A 73 5.03 -21.34 13.52
C ASP A 73 6.30 -21.67 14.31
N GLY A 74 7.24 -20.72 14.42
CA GLY A 74 8.41 -20.79 15.29
C GLY A 74 8.10 -20.69 16.80
N GLY A 75 6.82 -20.52 17.17
CA GLY A 75 6.37 -20.47 18.57
C GLY A 75 6.35 -19.08 19.21
N SER A 76 6.65 -18.01 18.45
CA SER A 76 6.59 -16.65 18.99
C SER A 76 5.15 -16.24 19.29
N LYS A 77 4.90 -15.79 20.53
CA LYS A 77 3.63 -15.21 20.97
C LYS A 77 3.70 -13.69 21.18
N LEU A 78 4.83 -13.08 20.84
CA LEU A 78 5.02 -11.64 20.99
C LEU A 78 4.22 -10.87 19.93
N PRO A 79 3.73 -9.65 20.22
CA PRO A 79 3.08 -8.81 19.22
C PRO A 79 4.01 -8.56 18.02
N VAL A 80 3.44 -8.59 16.81
CA VAL A 80 4.15 -8.28 15.57
C VAL A 80 3.77 -6.88 15.09
N THR A 81 4.77 -6.15 14.63
CA THR A 81 4.66 -4.82 14.02
C THR A 81 5.68 -4.71 12.89
N THR A 82 5.50 -3.72 12.03
CA THR A 82 6.53 -3.21 11.10
C THR A 82 6.49 -1.70 11.12
N ASN A 83 7.61 -1.04 10.82
CA ASN A 83 7.64 0.40 10.62
C ASN A 83 7.00 0.76 9.28
N LEU A 84 5.89 1.50 9.35
CA LEU A 84 5.33 2.21 8.21
C LEU A 84 6.07 3.54 8.03
N MET A 85 5.97 4.12 6.84
CA MET A 85 6.46 5.47 6.55
C MET A 85 5.30 6.46 6.61
N GLY A 86 5.54 7.76 6.33
CA GLY A 86 4.51 8.80 6.30
C GLY A 86 3.37 8.57 5.29
N PHE A 87 3.00 9.57 4.48
CA PHE A 87 2.02 9.33 3.42
C PHE A 87 2.63 8.48 2.30
N SER A 88 2.45 7.16 2.37
CA SER A 88 2.92 6.27 1.30
C SER A 88 2.11 6.51 0.03
N PRO A 89 2.77 6.85 -1.10
CA PRO A 89 2.08 6.98 -2.38
C PRO A 89 1.81 5.63 -3.05
N VAL A 90 2.34 4.53 -2.52
CA VAL A 90 2.37 3.22 -3.20
C VAL A 90 1.67 2.10 -2.44
N LEU A 91 1.38 2.27 -1.14
CA LEU A 91 0.76 1.24 -0.32
C LEU A 91 -0.50 1.76 0.38
N ASN A 92 -1.57 0.98 0.33
CA ASN A 92 -2.72 1.20 1.19
C ASN A 92 -2.49 0.54 2.56
N TYR A 93 -2.07 1.33 3.56
CA TYR A 93 -1.78 0.86 4.91
C TYR A 93 -2.98 0.23 5.64
N TYR A 94 -4.22 0.55 5.29
CA TYR A 94 -5.38 -0.08 5.91
C TYR A 94 -5.43 -1.59 5.69
N LYS A 95 -4.80 -2.10 4.62
CA LYS A 95 -4.71 -3.54 4.35
C LYS A 95 -3.82 -4.29 5.35
N PHE A 96 -2.96 -3.59 6.10
CA PHE A 96 -2.12 -4.19 7.15
C PHE A 96 -2.84 -4.36 8.49
N ARG A 97 -4.04 -3.78 8.63
CA ARG A 97 -4.83 -3.78 9.88
C ARG A 97 -4.96 -5.16 10.53
N ASP A 98 -5.20 -6.18 9.70
CA ASP A 98 -5.48 -7.55 10.13
C ASP A 98 -4.22 -8.43 10.14
N VAL A 99 -3.06 -7.88 9.76
CA VAL A 99 -1.77 -8.57 9.73
C VAL A 99 -0.90 -8.19 10.92
N LEU A 100 -0.90 -6.91 11.31
CA LEU A 100 -0.09 -6.38 12.41
C LEU A 100 -0.89 -6.39 13.72
N ASP A 101 -0.23 -6.76 14.83
CA ASP A 101 -0.83 -6.66 16.16
C ASP A 101 -0.83 -5.20 16.64
N ILE A 102 0.26 -4.46 16.35
CA ILE A 102 0.42 -3.05 16.69
C ILE A 102 0.86 -2.31 15.42
N VAL A 103 0.30 -1.12 15.18
CA VAL A 103 0.77 -0.25 14.09
C VAL A 103 1.97 0.53 14.59
N SER A 104 3.01 0.64 13.77
CA SER A 104 4.13 1.54 14.05
C SER A 104 4.57 2.29 12.82
N TRP A 105 5.22 3.44 13.00
CA TRP A 105 5.76 4.21 11.89
C TRP A 105 6.98 5.05 12.30
N ASP A 106 7.71 5.49 11.29
CA ASP A 106 8.93 6.28 11.43
C ASP A 106 8.66 7.75 11.13
N ASN A 107 8.90 8.62 12.10
CA ASN A 107 8.63 10.05 11.99
C ASN A 107 9.91 10.87 11.99
N TYR A 108 10.26 11.38 10.81
CA TYR A 108 11.41 12.23 10.57
C TYR A 108 11.00 13.62 10.02
N PRO A 109 10.38 14.47 10.86
CA PRO A 109 9.98 15.82 10.46
C PRO A 109 11.21 16.74 10.31
N ASP A 110 11.22 17.52 9.23
CA ASP A 110 12.23 18.53 8.91
C ASP A 110 11.99 19.85 9.68
N TRP A 111 12.09 19.80 11.02
CA TRP A 111 11.92 20.98 11.86
C TRP A 111 12.96 22.07 11.54
N ASN A 112 12.57 23.34 11.60
CA ASN A 112 13.42 24.50 11.34
C ASN A 112 14.06 24.54 9.93
N MET A 113 13.65 23.68 8.99
CA MET A 113 14.14 23.71 7.60
C MET A 113 13.31 24.64 6.71
N GLN A 114 12.15 25.09 7.19
CA GLN A 114 11.25 26.00 6.48
C GLN A 114 11.10 27.33 7.23
N ALA A 115 10.49 28.33 6.59
CA ALA A 115 10.28 29.65 7.19
C ALA A 115 9.37 29.62 8.44
N ASN A 116 8.51 28.60 8.56
CA ASN A 116 7.75 28.28 9.76
C ASN A 116 7.48 26.77 9.82
N ASP A 117 7.33 26.23 11.03
CA ASP A 117 7.15 24.79 11.29
C ASP A 117 5.68 24.32 11.23
N THR A 118 4.74 25.20 10.87
CA THR A 118 3.31 24.88 10.93
C THR A 118 2.96 23.74 9.99
N GLU A 119 3.48 23.76 8.76
CA GLU A 119 3.22 22.71 7.77
C GLU A 119 3.83 21.36 8.19
N THR A 120 5.06 21.38 8.71
CA THR A 120 5.73 20.20 9.28
C THR A 120 4.91 19.61 10.42
N ALA A 121 4.42 20.46 11.33
CA ALA A 121 3.60 20.02 12.46
C ALA A 121 2.26 19.43 12.01
N VAL A 122 1.58 20.06 11.05
CA VAL A 122 0.32 19.56 10.49
C VAL A 122 0.53 18.22 9.78
N GLY A 123 1.59 18.07 8.98
CA GLY A 123 1.92 16.82 8.30
C GLY A 123 2.20 15.66 9.26
N ALA A 124 3.01 15.92 10.30
CA ALA A 124 3.30 14.93 11.34
C ALA A 124 2.04 14.54 12.12
N ALA A 125 1.23 15.52 12.54
CA ALA A 125 -0.02 15.28 13.27
C ALA A 125 -1.04 14.48 12.43
N MET A 126 -1.22 14.85 11.16
CA MET A 126 -2.11 14.13 10.25
C MET A 126 -1.65 12.68 10.02
N THR A 127 -0.33 12.46 9.95
CA THR A 127 0.22 11.11 9.84
C THR A 127 0.01 10.30 11.13
N HIS A 128 0.17 10.90 12.31
CA HIS A 128 -0.19 10.25 13.58
C HIS A 128 -1.66 9.84 13.61
N ASP A 129 -2.57 10.71 13.15
CA ASP A 129 -4.00 10.39 13.05
C ASP A 129 -4.25 9.25 12.07
N LEU A 130 -3.57 9.23 10.92
CA LEU A 130 -3.63 8.12 9.97
C LEU A 130 -3.21 6.80 10.63
N MET A 131 -2.05 6.76 11.31
CA MET A 131 -1.57 5.53 11.95
C MET A 131 -2.52 5.03 13.03
N ARG A 132 -3.03 5.94 13.88
CA ARG A 132 -4.06 5.60 14.88
C ARG A 132 -5.33 5.06 14.22
N SER A 133 -5.74 5.61 13.08
CA SER A 133 -7.00 5.26 12.43
C SER A 133 -7.04 3.86 11.79
N ILE A 134 -5.89 3.28 11.45
CA ILE A 134 -5.79 1.96 10.80
C ILE A 134 -6.44 0.88 11.66
N LYS A 135 -6.05 0.78 12.94
CA LYS A 135 -6.65 -0.16 13.92
C LYS A 135 -7.67 0.50 14.86
N ARG A 136 -7.72 1.85 14.90
CA ARG A 136 -8.46 2.64 15.90
C ARG A 136 -7.98 2.38 17.33
N GLU A 137 -6.68 2.17 17.47
CA GLU A 137 -5.97 1.84 18.71
C GLU A 137 -4.68 2.70 18.78
N PRO A 138 -4.04 2.83 19.96
CA PRO A 138 -2.71 3.44 20.05
C PRO A 138 -1.69 2.78 19.12
N PHE A 139 -0.74 3.57 18.62
CA PHE A 139 0.34 3.13 17.73
C PHE A 139 1.70 3.40 18.38
N LEU A 140 2.77 2.79 17.84
CA LEU A 140 4.14 3.04 18.26
C LEU A 140 4.84 4.01 17.30
N LEU A 141 5.53 4.99 17.85
CA LEU A 141 6.55 5.74 17.11
C LEU A 141 7.82 4.89 17.16
N MET A 142 8.09 4.12 16.11
CA MET A 142 9.20 3.16 16.10
C MET A 142 10.52 3.90 15.98
N GLU A 143 10.58 4.84 15.04
CA GLU A 143 11.70 5.74 14.86
C GLU A 143 11.22 7.19 14.96
N SER A 144 12.05 8.03 15.59
CA SER A 144 11.82 9.45 15.77
C SER A 144 13.14 10.18 15.59
N THR A 145 13.11 11.37 14.99
CA THR A 145 14.28 12.25 14.90
C THR A 145 14.96 12.37 16.29
N PRO A 146 16.25 12.00 16.43
CA PRO A 146 16.97 12.03 17.71
C PRO A 146 17.37 13.44 18.19
N ALA A 147 16.68 14.49 17.71
CA ALA A 147 16.98 15.92 17.77
C ALA A 147 17.92 16.45 16.65
N HIS A 148 17.82 17.77 16.40
CA HIS A 148 18.81 18.60 15.71
C HIS A 148 19.96 18.96 16.65
#